data_AF-A0A3C2ABX9-F1
#
_entry.id   AF-A0A3C2ABX9-F1
#
_cell.length_a   1.000
_cell.length_b   1.000
_cell.length_c   1.000
_cell.angle_alpha   90.00
_cell.angle_beta   90.00
_cell.angle_gamma   90.00
#
_symmetry.space_group_name_H-M   'P 1'
#
loop_
_entity.id
_entity.type
_entity.pdbx_description
1 polymer ?
#
loop_
_entity_poly.entity_id
_entity_poly.type
_entity_poly.pdbx_seq_one_letter_code
_entity_poly.pdbx_strand_id
1 'polypeptide(L)'
;AEIKGAPGTTEKGLEVVEEYLGEIGIQKETYKIADGSGLSRFNRLTPSQIIKVLESMYNDFRFQSEYIASLSVMGVDGSLKERMNNSESHEMVRGKTGTLDGVSAISGYAACIKCNPCENCSLNKGEIFAFSIIMNDFRCNAGMVWDIQNQIISALTQ
;
A
#
# COMPACT_ATOMS: atom_id res chain seq x y z
N ALA A 1 17.58 -16.32 -7.65
CA ALA A 1 18.22 -17.55 -8.16
C ALA A 1 17.64 -17.97 -9.50
N GLU A 2 16.31 -17.96 -9.65
CA GLU A 2 15.63 -18.33 -10.89
C GLU A 2 15.88 -17.35 -12.04
N ILE A 3 15.80 -16.04 -11.78
CA ILE A 3 15.95 -15.02 -12.84
C ILE A 3 17.43 -14.64 -13.07
N LYS A 4 18.17 -14.30 -12.01
CA LYS A 4 19.58 -13.82 -12.07
C LYS A 4 20.63 -14.90 -11.77
N GLY A 5 20.26 -16.18 -11.81
CA GLY A 5 21.14 -17.30 -11.50
C GLY A 5 21.51 -17.44 -10.01
N ALA A 6 22.15 -18.55 -9.66
CA ALA A 6 22.67 -18.82 -8.31
C ALA A 6 24.03 -18.11 -8.06
N PRO A 7 24.39 -17.80 -6.80
CA PRO A 7 23.52 -17.81 -5.63
C PRO A 7 22.45 -16.71 -5.71
N GLY A 8 21.33 -16.91 -5.00
CA GLY A 8 20.35 -15.84 -4.78
C GLY A 8 20.88 -14.87 -3.74
N THR A 9 21.03 -13.60 -4.10
CA THR A 9 21.51 -12.54 -3.20
C THR A 9 20.51 -11.39 -3.15
N THR A 10 20.59 -10.55 -2.11
CA THR A 10 19.74 -9.36 -1.97
C THR A 10 19.94 -8.42 -3.16
N GLU A 11 21.18 -8.21 -3.59
CA GLU A 11 21.53 -7.31 -4.70
C GLU A 11 20.85 -7.78 -6.00
N LYS A 12 20.94 -9.07 -6.32
CA LYS A 12 20.27 -9.65 -7.49
C LYS A 12 18.74 -9.57 -7.39
N GLY A 13 18.19 -9.68 -6.19
CA GLY A 13 16.75 -9.50 -5.96
C GLY A 13 16.31 -8.07 -6.20
N LEU A 14 17.10 -7.09 -5.71
CA LEU A 14 16.84 -5.67 -5.93
C LEU A 14 16.92 -5.30 -7.40
N GLU A 15 17.88 -5.84 -8.16
CA GLU A 15 17.94 -5.64 -9.62
C GLU A 15 16.64 -6.05 -10.32
N VAL A 16 16.06 -7.20 -9.96
CA VAL A 16 14.78 -7.66 -10.53
C VAL A 16 13.62 -6.74 -10.14
N VAL A 17 13.60 -6.26 -8.90
CA VAL A 17 12.59 -5.28 -8.46
C VAL A 17 12.73 -3.98 -9.23
N GLU A 18 13.94 -3.47 -9.41
CA GLU A 18 14.20 -2.25 -10.17
C GLU A 18 13.79 -2.37 -11.65
N GLU A 19 14.04 -3.52 -12.27
CA GLU A 19 13.59 -3.83 -13.64
C GLU A 19 12.06 -3.75 -13.74
N TYR A 20 11.35 -4.40 -12.82
CA TYR A 20 9.89 -4.35 -12.75
C TYR A 20 9.36 -2.92 -12.53
N LEU A 21 9.97 -2.15 -11.62
CA LEU A 21 9.58 -0.74 -11.41
C LEU A 21 9.76 0.10 -12.67
N GLY A 22 10.81 -0.16 -13.46
CA GLY A 22 11.01 0.44 -14.77
C GLY A 22 9.91 0.09 -15.77
N GLU A 23 9.49 -1.17 -15.82
CA GLU A 23 8.40 -1.65 -16.70
C GLU A 23 7.07 -0.95 -16.43
N ILE A 24 6.75 -0.67 -15.16
CA ILE A 24 5.54 0.06 -14.76
C ILE A 24 5.72 1.59 -14.78
N GLY A 25 6.81 2.07 -15.39
CA GLY A 25 7.04 3.50 -15.64
C GLY A 25 7.45 4.30 -14.39
N ILE A 26 8.14 3.67 -13.44
CA ILE A 26 8.79 4.36 -12.33
C ILE A 26 10.29 4.52 -12.66
N GLN A 27 10.75 5.76 -12.68
CA GLN A 27 12.14 6.09 -13.03
C GLN A 27 13.09 5.72 -11.87
N LYS A 28 14.22 5.09 -12.20
CA LYS A 28 15.19 4.56 -11.24
C LYS A 28 15.71 5.59 -10.23
N GLU A 29 15.88 6.83 -10.66
CA GLU A 29 16.42 7.92 -9.84
C GLU A 29 15.39 8.52 -8.87
N THR A 30 14.12 8.11 -8.97
CA THR A 30 13.02 8.68 -8.17
C THR A 30 12.71 7.88 -6.90
N TYR A 31 13.40 6.77 -6.65
CA TYR A 31 13.24 5.95 -5.46
C TYR A 31 14.59 5.42 -4.96
N LYS A 32 14.58 4.86 -3.74
CA LYS A 32 15.70 4.10 -3.20
C LYS A 32 15.16 2.86 -2.49
N ILE A 33 15.64 1.68 -2.87
CA ILE A 33 15.28 0.42 -2.20
C ILE A 33 16.57 -0.23 -1.73
N ALA A 34 16.69 -0.37 -0.41
CA ALA A 34 17.83 -0.97 0.26
C ALA A 34 17.53 -2.40 0.74
N ASP A 35 16.26 -2.74 0.97
CA ASP A 35 15.81 -4.10 1.24
C ASP A 35 14.36 -4.31 0.79
N GLY A 36 13.94 -5.57 0.71
CA GLY A 36 12.56 -5.94 0.35
C GLY A 36 11.57 -5.98 1.52
N SER A 37 12.05 -5.92 2.76
CA SER A 37 11.17 -6.01 3.95
C SER A 37 10.62 -4.66 4.38
N GLY A 38 11.30 -3.56 4.02
CA GLY A 38 10.97 -2.22 4.48
C GLY A 38 11.64 -1.83 5.79
N LEU A 39 12.52 -2.66 6.37
CA LEU A 39 13.18 -2.37 7.65
C LEU A 39 14.27 -1.31 7.53
N SER A 40 14.94 -1.25 6.37
CA SER A 40 15.96 -0.24 6.11
C SER A 40 15.36 1.15 6.08
N ARG A 41 15.90 2.02 6.94
CA ARG A 41 15.60 3.46 6.93
C ARG A 41 16.13 4.17 5.67
N PHE A 42 16.82 3.48 4.78
CA PHE A 42 17.23 4.03 3.48
C PHE A 42 16.20 3.81 2.37
N ASN A 43 15.15 3.01 2.62
CA ASN A 43 14.05 2.87 1.67
C ASN A 43 13.32 4.22 1.50
N ARG A 44 13.13 4.65 0.25
CA ARG A 44 12.44 5.88 -0.14
C ARG A 44 11.56 5.59 -1.35
N LEU A 45 10.25 5.62 -1.13
CA LEU A 45 9.23 5.63 -2.16
C LEU A 45 8.19 6.70 -1.85
N THR A 46 7.59 7.24 -2.89
CA THR A 46 6.46 8.17 -2.81
C THR A 46 5.14 7.39 -2.83
N PRO A 47 4.05 7.94 -2.26
CA PRO A 47 2.72 7.34 -2.36
C PRO A 47 2.33 7.04 -3.81
N SER A 48 2.60 7.94 -4.75
CA SER A 48 2.27 7.76 -6.18
C SER A 48 3.02 6.59 -6.83
N GLN A 49 4.25 6.29 -6.40
CA GLN A 49 4.97 5.10 -6.87
C GLN A 49 4.34 3.82 -6.34
N ILE A 50 3.90 3.81 -5.07
CA ILE A 50 3.17 2.67 -4.50
C ILE A 50 1.84 2.47 -5.22
N ILE A 51 1.12 3.55 -5.56
CA ILE A 51 -0.11 3.48 -6.36
C ILE A 51 0.15 2.81 -7.71
N LYS A 52 1.22 3.18 -8.44
CA LYS A 52 1.57 2.53 -9.71
C LYS A 52 1.79 1.02 -9.57
N VAL A 53 2.43 0.58 -8.48
CA VAL A 53 2.60 -0.85 -8.19
C VAL A 53 1.25 -1.54 -7.96
N LEU A 54 0.37 -0.92 -7.17
CA LEU A 54 -0.98 -1.43 -6.92
C LEU A 54 -1.80 -1.48 -8.22
N GLU A 55 -1.79 -0.43 -9.03
CA GLU A 55 -2.48 -0.41 -10.33
C GLU A 55 -1.96 -1.50 -11.27
N SER A 56 -0.64 -1.70 -11.34
CA SER A 56 -0.06 -2.77 -12.16
C SER A 56 -0.50 -4.15 -11.70
N MET A 57 -0.53 -4.40 -10.38
CA MET A 57 -0.98 -5.67 -9.82
C MET A 57 -2.48 -5.88 -10.01
N TYR A 58 -3.29 -4.83 -9.86
CA TYR A 58 -4.73 -4.89 -10.05
C TYR A 58 -5.11 -5.18 -11.51
N ASN A 59 -4.36 -4.63 -12.47
CA ASN A 59 -4.66 -4.82 -13.89
C ASN A 59 -4.06 -6.10 -14.49
N ASP A 60 -3.21 -6.83 -13.76
CA ASP A 60 -2.66 -8.11 -14.21
C ASP A 60 -3.52 -9.29 -13.73
N PHE A 61 -4.36 -9.81 -14.63
CA PHE A 61 -5.26 -10.94 -14.36
C PHE A 61 -4.55 -12.16 -13.75
N ARG A 62 -3.25 -12.36 -14.03
CA ARG A 62 -2.48 -13.52 -13.54
C ARG A 62 -2.20 -13.46 -12.04
N PHE A 63 -2.20 -12.26 -11.46
CA PHE A 63 -1.78 -12.01 -10.09
C PHE A 63 -2.80 -11.24 -9.25
N GLN A 64 -3.78 -10.57 -9.89
CA GLN A 64 -4.73 -9.68 -9.24
C GLN A 64 -5.39 -10.32 -8.01
N SER A 65 -5.96 -11.52 -8.17
CA SER A 65 -6.76 -12.16 -7.12
C SER A 65 -5.89 -12.57 -5.93
N GLU A 66 -4.75 -13.19 -6.20
CA GLU A 66 -3.79 -13.65 -5.21
C GLU A 66 -3.14 -12.48 -4.47
N TYR A 67 -2.80 -11.41 -5.19
CA TYR A 67 -2.22 -10.21 -4.62
C TYR A 67 -3.20 -9.53 -3.66
N ILE A 68 -4.45 -9.31 -4.08
CA ILE A 68 -5.49 -8.73 -3.22
C ILE A 68 -5.80 -9.63 -2.02
N ALA A 69 -5.83 -10.95 -2.21
CA ALA A 69 -6.07 -11.91 -1.15
C ALA A 69 -4.94 -11.94 -0.10
N SER A 70 -3.69 -11.63 -0.51
CA SER A 70 -2.54 -11.59 0.39
C SER A 70 -2.54 -10.39 1.36
N LEU A 71 -3.32 -9.35 1.07
CA LEU A 71 -3.42 -8.15 1.90
C LEU A 71 -4.40 -8.38 3.05
N SER A 72 -4.06 -7.83 4.22
CA SER A 72 -4.91 -7.90 5.41
C SER A 72 -6.22 -7.15 5.18
N VAL A 73 -7.30 -7.70 5.72
CA VAL A 73 -8.65 -7.14 5.66
C VAL A 73 -8.90 -6.29 6.91
N MET A 74 -9.32 -5.04 6.70
CA MET A 74 -9.58 -4.09 7.77
C MET A 74 -10.62 -4.61 8.76
N GLY A 75 -10.24 -4.67 10.04
CA GLY A 75 -11.07 -5.15 11.14
C GLY A 75 -11.30 -6.66 11.20
N VAL A 76 -10.53 -7.45 10.43
CA VAL A 76 -10.68 -8.91 10.39
C VAL A 76 -9.37 -9.62 10.76
N ASP A 77 -8.25 -9.26 10.12
CA ASP A 77 -7.01 -10.01 10.28
C ASP A 77 -5.73 -9.16 10.25
N GLY A 78 -4.60 -9.85 10.49
CA GLY A 78 -3.26 -9.28 10.46
C GLY A 78 -3.11 -8.05 11.36
N SER A 79 -2.38 -7.07 10.86
CA SER A 79 -2.11 -5.80 11.54
C SER A 79 -3.29 -4.81 11.48
N LEU A 80 -4.38 -5.15 10.79
CA LEU A 80 -5.58 -4.33 10.68
C LEU A 80 -6.76 -4.85 11.53
N LYS A 81 -6.61 -6.00 12.18
CA LYS A 81 -7.68 -6.69 12.94
C LYS A 81 -8.42 -5.82 13.95
N GLU A 82 -7.71 -4.95 14.65
CA GLU A 82 -8.30 -4.11 15.71
C GLU A 82 -8.67 -2.70 15.20
N ARG A 83 -8.55 -2.44 13.89
CA ARG A 83 -8.82 -1.13 13.29
C ARG A 83 -10.24 -1.08 12.71
N MET A 84 -10.94 0.01 13.00
CA MET A 84 -12.19 0.39 12.34
C MET A 84 -13.36 -0.62 12.48
N ASN A 85 -13.39 -1.44 13.54
CA ASN A 85 -14.42 -2.48 13.78
C ASN A 85 -15.88 -1.98 13.81
N ASN A 86 -16.10 -0.69 14.10
CA ASN A 86 -17.43 -0.07 14.13
C ASN A 86 -17.62 0.97 13.01
N SER A 87 -16.80 0.93 11.96
CA SER A 87 -16.90 1.81 10.79
C SER A 87 -17.62 1.10 9.65
N GLU A 88 -18.30 1.86 8.78
CA GLU A 88 -18.78 1.33 7.49
C GLU A 88 -17.61 0.83 6.61
N SER A 89 -16.39 1.33 6.84
CA SER A 89 -15.17 0.88 6.14
C SER A 89 -14.64 -0.48 6.61
N HIS A 90 -15.26 -1.12 7.60
CA HIS A 90 -14.95 -2.48 8.03
C HIS A 90 -15.09 -3.45 6.84
N GLU A 91 -14.14 -4.37 6.66
CA GLU A 91 -14.06 -5.29 5.51
C GLU A 91 -13.93 -4.66 4.10
N MET A 92 -14.19 -3.36 3.95
CA MET A 92 -14.13 -2.65 2.67
C MET A 92 -12.73 -2.19 2.27
N VAL A 93 -11.72 -2.47 3.10
CA VAL A 93 -10.33 -2.06 2.90
C VAL A 93 -9.41 -3.26 3.04
N ARG A 94 -8.55 -3.44 2.05
CA ARG A 94 -7.47 -4.43 2.06
C ARG A 94 -6.14 -3.71 1.95
N GLY A 95 -5.23 -3.92 2.89
CA GLY A 95 -3.99 -3.17 2.92
C GLY A 95 -2.83 -3.84 3.63
N LYS A 96 -1.64 -3.37 3.27
CA LYS A 96 -0.40 -3.69 3.96
C LYS A 96 0.00 -2.52 4.84
N THR A 97 0.30 -2.80 6.10
CA THR A 97 0.85 -1.81 7.03
C THR A 97 2.37 -1.82 7.05
N GLY A 98 2.96 -0.68 7.41
CA GLY A 98 4.36 -0.53 7.79
C GLY A 98 4.47 0.37 9.01
N THR A 99 5.24 -0.05 10.01
CA THR A 99 5.47 0.74 11.22
C THR A 99 6.94 0.64 11.61
N LEU A 100 7.61 1.77 11.73
CA LEU A 100 8.93 1.92 12.32
C LEU A 100 8.86 3.08 13.32
N ASP A 101 9.92 3.26 14.12
CA ASP A 101 10.00 4.44 14.98
C ASP A 101 10.02 5.74 14.14
N GLY A 102 9.04 6.60 14.40
CA GLY A 102 8.72 7.81 13.64
C GLY A 102 8.06 7.60 12.27
N VAL A 103 7.67 6.38 11.89
CA VAL A 103 7.09 6.09 10.56
C VAL A 103 5.87 5.19 10.66
N SER A 104 4.80 5.56 9.96
CA SER A 104 3.61 4.72 9.80
C SER A 104 3.07 4.84 8.39
N ALA A 105 2.79 3.70 7.78
CA ALA A 105 2.26 3.62 6.45
C ALA A 105 1.15 2.57 6.37
N ILE A 106 0.18 2.83 5.50
CA ILE A 106 -0.82 1.88 5.06
C ILE A 106 -1.08 2.10 3.58
N SER A 107 -1.09 1.04 2.79
CA SER A 107 -1.35 1.12 1.34
C SER A 107 -2.08 -0.13 0.88
N GLY A 108 -2.95 0.01 -0.11
CA GLY A 108 -3.73 -1.10 -0.63
C GLY A 108 -4.96 -0.62 -1.40
N TYR A 109 -6.02 -1.41 -1.34
CA TYR A 109 -7.26 -1.17 -2.05
C TYR A 109 -8.41 -0.89 -1.08
N ALA A 110 -9.33 -0.04 -1.50
CA ALA A 110 -10.55 0.24 -0.78
C ALA A 110 -11.72 0.27 -1.76
N ALA A 111 -12.89 -0.17 -1.29
CA ALA A 111 -14.13 -0.09 -2.04
C ALA A 111 -14.91 1.16 -1.61
N CYS A 112 -15.46 1.85 -2.58
CA CYS A 112 -16.27 3.05 -2.36
C CYS A 112 -17.68 2.66 -1.85
N ILE A 113 -18.10 3.20 -0.71
CA ILE A 113 -19.34 2.81 -0.01
C ILE A 113 -20.48 3.78 -0.33
N LYS A 114 -20.21 5.08 -0.21
CA LYS A 114 -21.20 6.15 -0.45
C LYS A 114 -20.85 7.01 -1.67
N CYS A 115 -19.57 7.15 -2.00
CA CYS A 115 -19.05 7.89 -3.13
C CYS A 115 -19.59 9.31 -3.20
N ASN A 116 -19.17 10.13 -2.23
CA ASN A 116 -19.39 11.56 -2.32
C ASN A 116 -18.82 12.11 -3.65
N PRO A 117 -19.57 12.97 -4.37
CA PRO A 117 -19.05 13.61 -5.56
C PRO A 117 -17.80 14.44 -5.20
N CYS A 118 -16.67 14.09 -5.80
CA CYS A 118 -15.41 14.83 -5.69
C CYS A 118 -15.14 15.51 -7.04
N GLU A 119 -14.54 16.71 -7.04
CA GLU A 119 -14.33 17.53 -8.25
C GLU A 119 -13.64 16.78 -9.41
N ASN A 120 -12.89 15.71 -9.12
CA ASN A 120 -12.19 14.87 -10.09
C ASN A 120 -12.35 13.36 -9.84
N CYS A 121 -13.43 12.92 -9.17
CA CYS A 121 -13.67 11.50 -8.91
C CYS A 121 -15.00 11.07 -9.52
N SER A 122 -14.95 10.06 -10.40
CA SER A 122 -16.13 9.40 -10.95
C SER A 122 -16.27 7.99 -10.36
N LEU A 123 -16.10 7.85 -9.04
CA LEU A 123 -16.25 6.57 -8.39
C LEU A 123 -17.73 6.23 -8.21
N ASN A 124 -18.13 5.06 -8.69
CA ASN A 124 -19.44 4.49 -8.41
C ASN A 124 -19.39 3.65 -7.13
N LYS A 125 -20.55 3.51 -6.48
CA LYS A 125 -20.67 2.62 -5.31
C LYS A 125 -20.19 1.21 -5.65
N GLY A 126 -19.28 0.68 -4.85
CA GLY A 126 -18.65 -0.62 -5.04
C GLY A 126 -17.39 -0.60 -5.92
N GLU A 127 -17.06 0.52 -6.56
CA GLU A 127 -15.81 0.62 -7.30
C GLU A 127 -14.61 0.61 -6.35
N ILE A 128 -13.57 -0.09 -6.79
CA ILE A 128 -12.33 -0.26 -6.05
C ILE A 128 -11.34 0.80 -6.50
N PHE A 129 -10.67 1.43 -5.54
CA PHE A 129 -9.57 2.35 -5.78
C PHE A 129 -8.33 1.96 -4.98
N ALA A 130 -7.16 2.29 -5.50
CA ALA A 130 -5.90 2.17 -4.78
C ALA A 130 -5.66 3.40 -3.91
N PHE A 131 -5.06 3.21 -2.74
CA PHE A 131 -4.64 4.30 -1.87
C PHE A 131 -3.27 4.03 -1.24
N SER A 132 -2.55 5.09 -0.88
CA SER A 132 -1.30 5.01 -0.14
C SER A 132 -1.16 6.20 0.80
N ILE A 133 -0.99 5.91 2.09
CA ILE A 133 -0.76 6.90 3.13
C ILE A 133 0.56 6.58 3.79
N ILE A 134 1.50 7.54 3.76
CA ILE A 134 2.82 7.42 4.36
C ILE A 134 3.04 8.66 5.25
N MET A 135 3.27 8.43 6.54
CA MET A 135 3.49 9.49 7.53
C MET A 135 4.84 9.26 8.20
N ASN A 136 5.77 10.19 7.97
CA ASN A 136 7.14 10.16 8.49
C ASN A 136 7.35 11.23 9.55
N ASP A 137 8.41 11.06 10.33
CA ASP A 137 8.97 12.02 11.28
C ASP A 137 7.98 12.51 12.36
N PHE A 138 6.95 11.71 12.65
CA PHE A 138 6.03 12.04 13.74
C PHE A 138 6.69 11.79 15.10
N ARG A 139 6.36 12.65 16.07
CA ARG A 139 6.87 12.58 17.45
C ARG A 139 5.81 12.16 18.47
N CYS A 140 4.58 11.96 18.01
CA CYS A 140 3.47 11.48 18.84
C CYS A 140 3.44 9.95 18.90
N ASN A 141 2.51 9.41 19.68
CA ASN A 141 2.28 7.97 19.73
C ASN A 141 1.74 7.46 18.37
N ALA A 142 2.21 6.29 17.93
CA ALA A 142 1.78 5.68 16.66
C ALA A 142 0.26 5.47 16.56
N GLY A 143 -0.44 5.22 17.68
CA GLY A 143 -1.90 5.11 17.73
C GLY A 143 -2.61 6.37 17.25
N MET A 144 -2.12 7.56 17.62
CA MET A 144 -2.70 8.82 17.12
C MET A 144 -2.54 8.96 15.60
N VAL A 145 -1.43 8.45 15.05
CA VAL A 145 -1.18 8.44 13.60
C VAL A 145 -2.11 7.44 12.91
N TRP A 146 -2.36 6.30 13.53
CA TRP A 146 -3.34 5.32 13.05
C TRP A 146 -4.75 5.90 13.04
N ASP A 147 -5.12 6.72 14.02
CA ASP A 147 -6.42 7.39 14.06
C ASP A 147 -6.55 8.39 12.90
N ILE A 148 -5.52 9.17 12.58
CA ILE A 148 -5.51 10.05 11.40
C ILE A 148 -5.66 9.24 10.12
N GLN A 149 -4.90 8.15 9.97
CA GLN A 149 -5.03 7.25 8.83
C GLN A 149 -6.46 6.68 8.71
N ASN A 150 -7.07 6.26 9.83
CA ASN A 150 -8.44 5.75 9.86
C ASN A 150 -9.44 6.83 9.39
N GLN A 151 -9.27 8.08 9.84
CA GLN A 151 -10.13 9.20 9.41
C GLN A 151 -10.01 9.47 7.91
N ILE A 152 -8.79 9.48 7.38
CA ILE A 152 -8.56 9.64 5.93
C ILE A 152 -9.24 8.50 5.17
N ILE A 153 -9.04 7.25 5.60
CA ILE A 153 -9.65 6.07 4.95
C ILE A 153 -11.17 6.14 5.01
N SER A 154 -11.76 6.50 6.15
CA SER A 154 -13.20 6.71 6.28
C SER A 154 -13.69 7.76 5.28
N ALA A 155 -13.01 8.90 5.17
CA ALA A 155 -13.36 9.96 4.23
C ALA A 155 -13.20 9.54 2.76
N LEU A 156 -12.24 8.66 2.44
CA LEU A 156 -12.05 8.14 1.08
C LEU A 156 -13.14 7.11 0.70
N THR A 157 -13.61 6.32 1.67
CA THR A 157 -14.63 5.28 1.41
C THR A 157 -16.07 5.82 1.43
N GLN A 158 -16.31 6.99 2.03
CA GLN A 158 -17.63 7.61 2.16
C GLN A 158 -17.83 8.71 1.12
#